data_AF-A0A939W675-F1
#
_entry.id   AF-A0A939W675-F1
#
_cell.length_a   1.000
_cell.length_b   1.000
_cell.length_c   1.000
_cell.angle_alpha   90.00
_cell.angle_beta   90.00
_cell.angle_gamma   90.00
#
_symmetry.space_group_name_H-M   'P 1'
#
loop_
_entity.id
_entity.type
_entity.pdbx_description
1 polymer ?
#
loop_
_entity_poly.entity_id
_entity_poly.type
_entity_poly.pdbx_seq_one_letter_code
_entity_poly.pdbx_strand_id
1 'polypeptide(L)'
;FGESAESSIVLGKNGWLFYEKTVVDYCHVATLSERNADNVAYSMKLLEEYCNGQGTDFVFTVAPNKNTLYPDNMPDRYVQLSDDSNLRRLELSLGRYNVTYADLKDAFMKDGRVLYQPRDSHWTYEGAMLAYRTIVGKLSSEHDIFPNITYTERRDWDADLVNMLYPGAADDDPQVYPNIEWSFVVKGDTVYDEALVIETLAGSGEGSLLMFRDSFGNTMWNYFAESFEKADFERAFPYRMSFVDRIGADAVVIEIVERNLINLADKAPVMKAPKRDIQITDAYDMSGHPNCMKTGESAGMLHVYGAIDPELLGERYRVYLVVEGEDGKTFYEAFPIFEKELLDGTETGDNGFSAYLPAELNGSSIGVLVLTDGRYYYQQFR
;
A
#
# COMPACT_ATOMS: atom_id res chain seq x y z
N PHE A 1 23.48 24.56 16.20
CA PHE A 1 23.07 23.65 17.29
C PHE A 1 21.79 22.99 16.83
N GLY A 2 21.79 21.68 16.58
CA GLY A 2 20.71 21.03 15.82
C GLY A 2 20.65 19.53 16.02
N GLU A 3 20.94 19.05 17.23
CA GLU A 3 20.60 17.69 17.63
C GLU A 3 19.47 17.79 18.66
N SER A 4 18.28 17.38 18.25
CA SER A 4 17.21 17.02 19.17
C SER A 4 17.67 15.79 19.96
N ALA A 5 17.36 15.74 21.26
CA ALA A 5 17.66 14.61 22.11
C ALA A 5 16.78 13.37 21.79
N GLU A 6 15.78 13.52 20.93
CA GLU A 6 14.87 12.46 20.50
C GLU A 6 15.24 11.99 19.09
N SER A 7 15.65 10.72 18.96
CA SER A 7 16.15 10.10 17.74
C SER A 7 15.13 9.96 16.60
N SER A 8 13.91 10.48 16.78
CA SER A 8 12.77 10.28 15.87
C SER A 8 12.40 11.51 15.03
N ILE A 9 13.10 12.65 15.19
CA ILE A 9 12.76 13.92 14.52
C ILE A 9 13.99 14.57 13.88
N VAL A 10 13.79 15.12 12.69
CA VAL A 10 14.74 16.02 12.03
C VAL A 10 14.26 17.47 12.14
N LEU A 11 15.12 18.32 12.70
CA LEU A 11 14.92 19.77 12.75
C LEU A 11 15.25 20.36 11.38
N GLY A 12 14.23 20.74 10.62
CA GLY A 12 14.33 21.39 9.33
C GLY A 12 14.64 22.89 9.42
N LYS A 13 14.81 23.50 8.24
CA LYS A 13 14.90 24.96 8.08
C LYS A 13 13.52 25.59 8.25
N ASN A 14 13.49 26.89 8.51
CA ASN A 14 12.25 27.69 8.56
C ASN A 14 11.19 27.18 9.56
N GLY A 15 11.61 26.49 10.63
CA GLY A 15 10.70 25.95 11.65
C GLY A 15 9.97 24.66 11.25
N TRP A 16 10.34 24.04 10.12
CA TRP A 16 9.80 22.74 9.73
C TRP A 16 10.38 21.61 10.58
N LEU A 17 9.54 20.63 10.92
CA LEU A 17 9.96 19.37 11.53
C LEU A 17 9.74 18.24 10.51
N PHE A 18 10.60 17.25 10.48
CA PHE A 18 10.43 16.06 9.65
C PHE A 18 10.54 14.79 10.48
N TYR A 19 9.82 13.76 10.08
CA TYR A 19 9.89 12.47 10.73
C TYR A 19 11.19 11.77 10.32
N GLU A 20 12.02 11.34 11.28
CA GLU A 20 13.34 10.79 11.00
C GLU A 20 13.29 9.56 10.08
N LYS A 21 12.26 8.72 10.21
CA LYS A 21 12.11 7.52 9.36
C LYS A 21 11.96 7.82 7.86
N THR A 22 11.65 9.06 7.50
CA THR A 22 11.59 9.48 6.08
C THR A 22 12.95 9.87 5.50
N VAL A 23 14.00 9.94 6.32
CA VAL A 23 15.35 10.36 5.90
C VAL A 23 15.98 9.34 4.96
N VAL A 24 15.83 8.06 5.26
CA VAL A 24 16.41 6.97 4.45
C VAL A 24 15.83 7.00 3.04
N ASP A 25 14.50 7.11 2.93
CA ASP A 25 13.83 7.30 1.64
C ASP A 25 14.27 8.59 0.96
N TYR A 26 14.28 9.72 1.67
CA TYR A 26 14.64 11.01 1.08
C TYR A 26 16.08 11.07 0.55
N CYS A 27 17.02 10.47 1.27
CA CYS A 27 18.42 10.38 0.85
C CYS A 27 18.63 9.31 -0.24
N HIS A 28 17.59 8.54 -0.57
CA HIS A 28 17.62 7.39 -1.49
C HIS A 28 18.63 6.31 -1.06
N VAL A 29 18.71 6.06 0.26
CA VAL A 29 19.54 5.01 0.86
C VAL A 29 18.68 3.77 1.10
N ALA A 30 19.21 2.56 0.88
CA ALA A 30 18.49 1.29 1.13
C ALA A 30 17.09 1.24 0.45
N THR A 31 17.03 1.68 -0.79
CA THR A 31 15.83 1.71 -1.61
C THR A 31 15.42 0.30 -2.10
N LEU A 32 14.13 0.10 -2.38
CA LEU A 32 13.59 -1.04 -3.11
C LEU A 32 14.46 -1.33 -4.33
N SER A 33 14.89 -2.59 -4.50
CA SER A 33 15.46 -3.03 -5.77
C SER A 33 14.45 -2.83 -6.91
N GLU A 34 14.92 -2.75 -8.15
CA GLU A 34 14.03 -2.68 -9.32
C GLU A 34 13.05 -3.85 -9.35
N ARG A 35 13.53 -5.06 -8.98
CA ARG A 35 12.71 -6.25 -8.86
C ARG A 35 11.65 -6.12 -7.75
N ASN A 36 12.00 -5.58 -6.58
CA ASN A 36 11.01 -5.31 -5.54
C ASN A 36 9.90 -4.34 -6.01
N ALA A 37 10.28 -3.25 -6.68
CA ALA A 37 9.30 -2.31 -7.22
C ALA A 37 8.40 -2.95 -8.29
N ASP A 38 8.95 -3.80 -9.16
CA ASP A 38 8.18 -4.58 -10.14
C ASP A 38 7.25 -5.60 -9.44
N ASN A 39 7.73 -6.31 -8.44
CA ASN A 39 6.97 -7.28 -7.65
C ASN A 39 5.77 -6.63 -6.95
N VAL A 40 5.97 -5.47 -6.32
CA VAL A 40 4.90 -4.69 -5.68
C VAL A 40 3.88 -4.22 -6.72
N ALA A 41 4.33 -3.65 -7.83
CA ALA A 41 3.44 -3.20 -8.89
C ALA A 41 2.64 -4.35 -9.51
N TYR A 42 3.26 -5.52 -9.71
CA TYR A 42 2.56 -6.70 -10.19
C TYR A 42 1.55 -7.24 -9.18
N SER A 43 1.88 -7.16 -7.88
CA SER A 43 0.93 -7.51 -6.83
C SER A 43 -0.30 -6.59 -6.85
N MET A 44 -0.11 -5.28 -7.04
CA MET A 44 -1.24 -4.35 -7.23
C MET A 44 -2.04 -4.69 -8.49
N LYS A 45 -1.40 -5.17 -9.56
CA LYS A 45 -2.10 -5.63 -10.76
C LYS A 45 -3.00 -6.85 -10.49
N LEU A 46 -2.53 -7.80 -9.69
CA LEU A 46 -3.33 -8.96 -9.30
C LEU A 46 -4.52 -8.57 -8.40
N LEU A 47 -4.33 -7.59 -7.50
CA LEU A 47 -5.44 -7.04 -6.70
C LEU A 47 -6.47 -6.32 -7.56
N GLU A 48 -6.02 -5.51 -8.52
CA GLU A 48 -6.89 -4.83 -9.48
C GLU A 48 -7.68 -5.84 -10.32
N GLU A 49 -7.04 -6.92 -10.80
CA GLU A 49 -7.72 -7.99 -11.53
C GLU A 49 -8.80 -8.66 -10.67
N TYR A 50 -8.52 -8.92 -9.39
CA TYR A 50 -9.48 -9.49 -8.45
C TYR A 50 -10.70 -8.59 -8.27
N CYS A 51 -10.50 -7.30 -8.02
CA CYS A 51 -11.59 -6.33 -7.89
C CYS A 51 -12.42 -6.23 -9.18
N ASN A 52 -11.77 -6.01 -10.32
CA ASN A 52 -12.44 -5.88 -11.61
C ASN A 52 -13.21 -7.15 -12.01
N GLY A 53 -12.70 -8.33 -11.65
CA GLY A 53 -13.37 -9.61 -11.87
C GLY A 53 -14.71 -9.74 -11.13
N GLN A 54 -14.94 -8.92 -10.12
CA GLN A 54 -16.18 -8.83 -9.34
C GLN A 54 -17.02 -7.59 -9.71
N GLY A 55 -16.57 -6.77 -10.64
CA GLY A 55 -17.21 -5.50 -11.00
C GLY A 55 -16.95 -4.35 -10.02
N THR A 56 -15.91 -4.46 -9.19
CA THR A 56 -15.48 -3.44 -8.23
C THR A 56 -14.34 -2.61 -8.82
N ASP A 57 -14.45 -1.28 -8.78
CA ASP A 57 -13.38 -0.37 -9.15
C ASP A 57 -12.18 -0.49 -8.19
N PHE A 58 -10.97 -0.31 -8.69
CA PHE A 58 -9.75 -0.37 -7.89
C PHE A 58 -8.87 0.86 -8.12
N VAL A 59 -8.37 1.46 -7.05
CA VAL A 59 -7.37 2.54 -7.11
C VAL A 59 -6.28 2.29 -6.07
N PHE A 60 -5.03 2.29 -6.53
CA PHE A 60 -3.86 2.35 -5.66
C PHE A 60 -3.34 3.79 -5.58
N THR A 61 -2.86 4.20 -4.42
CA THR A 61 -2.28 5.53 -4.22
C THR A 61 -1.18 5.52 -3.18
N VAL A 62 -0.22 6.42 -3.34
CA VAL A 62 0.88 6.60 -2.39
C VAL A 62 0.88 8.03 -1.87
N ALA A 63 0.75 8.21 -0.56
CA ALA A 63 0.93 9.52 0.05
C ALA A 63 2.44 9.87 0.04
N PRO A 64 2.88 10.93 -0.65
CA PRO A 64 4.30 11.27 -0.70
C PRO A 64 4.81 11.68 0.69
N ASN A 65 6.08 11.39 0.99
CA ASN A 65 6.67 11.89 2.21
C ASN A 65 6.77 13.43 2.18
N LYS A 66 6.67 14.08 3.35
CA LYS A 66 6.75 15.55 3.43
C LYS A 66 8.06 16.11 2.86
N ASN A 67 9.18 15.42 3.07
CA ASN A 67 10.48 15.81 2.52
C ASN A 67 10.64 15.50 1.01
N THR A 68 9.79 14.64 0.43
CA THR A 68 9.69 14.46 -1.04
C THR A 68 9.09 15.71 -1.70
N LEU A 69 8.08 16.34 -1.07
CA LEU A 69 7.40 17.52 -1.60
C LEU A 69 8.07 18.85 -1.24
N TYR A 70 8.71 18.93 -0.06
CA TYR A 70 9.30 20.17 0.46
C TYR A 70 10.80 20.01 0.79
N PRO A 71 11.65 19.60 -0.18
CA PRO A 71 13.07 19.33 0.04
C PRO A 71 13.86 20.57 0.49
N ASP A 72 13.45 21.78 0.08
CA ASP A 72 14.14 23.03 0.43
C ASP A 72 14.16 23.33 1.93
N ASN A 73 13.22 22.74 2.68
CA ASN A 73 13.15 22.85 4.14
C ASN A 73 13.99 21.78 4.86
N MET A 74 14.58 20.80 4.14
CA MET A 74 15.50 19.84 4.73
C MET A 74 16.88 20.48 5.05
N PRO A 75 17.56 20.05 6.12
CA PRO A 75 18.92 20.49 6.41
C PRO A 75 19.92 20.06 5.32
N ASP A 76 20.89 20.90 5.00
CA ASP A 76 21.86 20.67 3.90
C ASP A 76 22.73 19.41 4.08
N ARG A 77 22.79 18.87 5.30
CA ARG A 77 23.54 17.63 5.60
C ARG A 77 22.86 16.36 5.07
N TYR A 78 21.59 16.44 4.68
CA TYR A 78 20.86 15.33 4.08
C TYR A 78 20.84 15.52 2.56
N VAL A 79 21.60 14.66 1.86
CA VAL A 79 21.81 14.74 0.42
C VAL A 79 21.16 13.52 -0.24
N GLN A 80 20.45 13.75 -1.33
CA GLN A 80 19.93 12.69 -2.18
C GLN A 80 21.09 12.06 -2.95
N LEU A 81 21.33 10.77 -2.77
CA LEU A 81 22.49 10.07 -3.33
C LEU A 81 22.26 9.51 -4.74
N SER A 82 21.02 9.55 -5.21
CA SER A 82 20.56 9.03 -6.51
C SER A 82 19.37 9.86 -6.99
N ASP A 83 19.00 9.75 -8.26
CA ASP A 83 17.72 10.27 -8.77
C ASP A 83 16.59 9.23 -8.64
N ASP A 84 16.92 7.97 -8.31
CA ASP A 84 15.97 6.86 -8.22
C ASP A 84 15.46 6.65 -6.80
N SER A 85 14.32 7.28 -6.48
CA SER A 85 13.59 7.04 -5.23
C SER A 85 12.74 5.76 -5.27
N ASN A 86 12.34 5.26 -4.09
CA ASN A 86 11.40 4.15 -3.96
C ASN A 86 10.10 4.41 -4.72
N LEU A 87 9.51 5.58 -4.50
CA LEU A 87 8.30 6.01 -5.18
C LEU A 87 8.51 6.07 -6.70
N ARG A 88 9.63 6.63 -7.18
CA ARG A 88 9.91 6.72 -8.62
C ARG A 88 10.01 5.35 -9.29
N ARG A 89 10.72 4.40 -8.65
CA ARG A 89 10.82 3.02 -9.17
C ARG A 89 9.45 2.35 -9.23
N LEU A 90 8.65 2.51 -8.18
CA LEU A 90 7.31 1.96 -8.13
C LEU A 90 6.39 2.57 -9.20
N GLU A 91 6.35 3.89 -9.36
CA GLU A 91 5.56 4.59 -10.39
C GLU A 91 5.86 4.05 -11.81
N LEU A 92 7.15 3.85 -12.14
CA LEU A 92 7.57 3.30 -13.42
C LEU A 92 7.02 1.87 -13.63
N SER A 93 7.06 1.04 -12.60
CA SER A 93 6.54 -0.33 -12.64
C SER A 93 5.01 -0.38 -12.67
N LEU A 94 4.31 0.48 -11.92
CA LEU A 94 2.85 0.61 -11.96
C LEU A 94 2.37 0.98 -13.36
N GLY A 95 3.03 1.95 -14.01
CA GLY A 95 2.73 2.34 -15.39
C GLY A 95 2.96 1.21 -16.39
N ARG A 96 3.99 0.38 -16.18
CA ARG A 96 4.28 -0.79 -17.02
C ARG A 96 3.18 -1.85 -16.98
N TYR A 97 2.57 -2.05 -15.82
CA TYR A 97 1.45 -3.00 -15.64
C TYR A 97 0.07 -2.37 -15.86
N ASN A 98 0.02 -1.06 -16.15
CA ASN A 98 -1.19 -0.29 -16.28
C ASN A 98 -2.13 -0.52 -15.08
N VAL A 99 -1.56 -0.38 -13.87
CA VAL A 99 -2.32 -0.37 -12.61
C VAL A 99 -3.02 0.98 -12.50
N THR A 100 -4.30 0.99 -12.10
CA THR A 100 -5.04 2.21 -11.82
C THR A 100 -4.45 2.90 -10.60
N TYR A 101 -3.64 3.93 -10.87
CA TYR A 101 -2.87 4.67 -9.88
C TYR A 101 -3.27 6.15 -9.84
N ALA A 102 -3.53 6.66 -8.63
CA ALA A 102 -3.71 8.08 -8.36
C ALA A 102 -2.37 8.70 -7.95
N ASP A 103 -1.76 9.49 -8.85
CA ASP A 103 -0.45 10.11 -8.63
C ASP A 103 -0.59 11.37 -7.76
N LEU A 104 -0.50 11.18 -6.45
CA LEU A 104 -0.57 12.28 -5.48
C LEU A 104 0.67 13.17 -5.51
N LYS A 105 1.85 12.62 -5.84
CA LYS A 105 3.06 13.44 -5.93
C LYS A 105 2.91 14.48 -7.04
N ASP A 106 2.50 14.05 -8.23
CA ASP A 106 2.24 14.95 -9.35
C ASP A 106 1.12 15.95 -9.03
N ALA A 107 0.03 15.51 -8.40
CA ALA A 107 -1.07 16.39 -8.00
C ALA A 107 -0.62 17.51 -7.03
N PHE A 108 0.12 17.15 -5.97
CA PHE A 108 0.61 18.13 -5.00
C PHE A 108 1.63 19.09 -5.61
N MET A 109 2.54 18.58 -6.45
CA MET A 109 3.54 19.42 -7.14
C MET A 109 2.90 20.42 -8.10
N LYS A 110 1.77 20.09 -8.73
CA LYS A 110 1.03 20.97 -9.64
C LYS A 110 0.19 22.03 -8.93
N ASP A 111 -0.30 21.76 -7.71
CA ASP A 111 -1.12 22.70 -6.94
C ASP A 111 -0.30 23.92 -6.48
N GLY A 112 0.93 23.69 -6.01
CA GLY A 112 1.89 24.74 -5.65
C GLY A 112 1.65 25.43 -4.30
N ARG A 113 0.54 25.13 -3.59
CA ARG A 113 0.34 25.56 -2.19
C ARG A 113 1.10 24.65 -1.22
N VAL A 114 1.28 25.13 0.01
CA VAL A 114 1.80 24.31 1.12
C VAL A 114 0.62 23.54 1.72
N LEU A 115 0.54 22.26 1.38
CA LEU A 115 -0.54 21.34 1.75
C LEU A 115 -0.11 20.32 2.83
N TYR A 116 1.01 20.58 3.50
CA TYR A 116 1.47 19.81 4.66
C TYR A 116 1.68 20.72 5.86
N GLN A 117 1.47 20.14 7.04
CA GLN A 117 1.70 20.84 8.28
C GLN A 117 3.20 20.98 8.54
N PRO A 118 3.73 22.19 8.80
CA PRO A 118 5.17 22.39 8.99
C PRO A 118 5.73 21.58 10.17
N ARG A 119 4.97 21.45 11.26
CA ARG A 119 5.40 20.80 12.50
C ARG A 119 4.72 19.45 12.78
N ASP A 120 3.96 18.91 11.83
CA ASP A 120 3.33 17.58 11.89
C ASP A 120 3.76 16.73 10.69
N SER A 121 3.77 15.40 10.81
CA SER A 121 4.20 14.50 9.73
C SER A 121 3.20 14.38 8.57
N HIS A 122 1.94 14.80 8.76
CA HIS A 122 0.83 14.62 7.82
C HIS A 122 0.53 15.87 6.96
N TRP A 123 -0.29 15.66 5.93
CA TRP A 123 -0.87 16.74 5.14
C TRP A 123 -1.90 17.57 5.94
N THR A 124 -2.25 18.75 5.45
CA THR A 124 -3.39 19.54 5.96
C THR A 124 -4.72 18.94 5.50
N TYR A 125 -5.86 19.41 6.02
CA TYR A 125 -7.17 18.99 5.47
C TYR A 125 -7.38 19.45 4.02
N GLU A 126 -6.74 20.55 3.59
CA GLU A 126 -6.70 20.96 2.19
C GLU A 126 -5.90 19.97 1.34
N GLY A 127 -4.75 19.49 1.85
CA GLY A 127 -3.98 18.42 1.21
C GLY A 127 -4.76 17.12 1.11
N ALA A 128 -5.46 16.74 2.18
CA ALA A 128 -6.35 15.59 2.19
C ALA A 128 -7.49 15.71 1.16
N MET A 129 -8.06 16.91 0.97
CA MET A 129 -9.08 17.18 -0.05
C MET A 129 -8.51 17.04 -1.48
N LEU A 130 -7.30 17.56 -1.73
CA LEU A 130 -6.62 17.36 -3.00
C LEU A 130 -6.36 15.86 -3.27
N ALA A 131 -5.90 15.13 -2.25
CA ALA A 131 -5.67 13.69 -2.33
C ALA A 131 -6.96 12.93 -2.64
N TYR A 132 -8.02 13.19 -1.87
CA TYR A 132 -9.35 12.63 -2.08
C TYR A 132 -9.83 12.86 -3.53
N ARG A 133 -9.82 14.10 -4.04
CA ARG A 133 -10.23 14.42 -5.41
C ARG A 133 -9.42 13.69 -6.47
N THR A 134 -8.11 13.59 -6.25
CA THR A 134 -7.21 12.89 -7.17
C THR A 134 -7.52 11.39 -7.21
N ILE A 135 -7.89 10.80 -6.07
CA ILE A 135 -8.27 9.38 -5.95
C ILE A 135 -9.64 9.13 -6.58
N VAL A 136 -10.67 9.88 -6.20
CA VAL A 136 -12.02 9.65 -6.74
C VAL A 136 -12.11 9.94 -8.24
N GLY A 137 -11.29 10.85 -8.76
CA GLY A 137 -11.17 11.09 -10.20
C GLY A 137 -10.59 9.91 -11.01
N LYS A 138 -10.12 8.84 -10.35
CA LYS A 138 -9.72 7.58 -10.99
C LYS A 138 -10.81 6.50 -10.97
N LEU A 139 -11.87 6.69 -10.20
CA LEU A 139 -13.02 5.79 -10.18
C LEU A 139 -13.87 6.00 -11.44
N SER A 140 -14.67 5.00 -11.80
CA SER A 140 -15.53 5.06 -12.98
C SER A 140 -16.73 6.00 -12.81
N SER A 141 -17.16 6.20 -11.57
CA SER A 141 -18.30 7.03 -11.17
C SER A 141 -17.84 8.32 -10.50
N GLU A 142 -18.64 9.38 -10.66
CA GLU A 142 -18.35 10.68 -10.04
C GLU A 142 -18.67 10.63 -8.55
N HIS A 143 -17.64 10.81 -7.70
CA HIS A 143 -17.81 10.86 -6.25
C HIS A 143 -17.47 12.22 -5.62
N ASP A 144 -16.88 13.18 -6.34
CA ASP A 144 -16.62 14.53 -5.79
C ASP A 144 -17.91 15.33 -5.63
N ILE A 145 -18.42 15.36 -4.40
CA ILE A 145 -19.66 16.06 -4.04
C ILE A 145 -19.41 17.39 -3.31
N PHE A 146 -18.18 17.92 -3.30
CA PHE A 146 -17.82 19.09 -2.50
C PHE A 146 -17.54 20.36 -3.31
N PRO A 147 -18.57 21.06 -3.83
CA PRO A 147 -18.36 22.34 -4.49
C PRO A 147 -18.04 23.44 -3.47
N ASN A 148 -17.02 24.26 -3.75
CA ASN A 148 -16.75 25.52 -3.05
C ASN A 148 -16.64 25.41 -1.51
N ILE A 149 -15.80 24.50 -1.03
CA ILE A 149 -15.50 24.35 0.40
C ILE A 149 -14.85 25.65 0.92
N THR A 150 -15.37 26.15 2.05
CA THR A 150 -14.70 27.20 2.83
C THR A 150 -13.99 26.58 4.01
N TYR A 151 -12.97 27.26 4.51
CA TYR A 151 -12.17 26.76 5.61
C TYR A 151 -12.08 27.76 6.75
N THR A 152 -11.89 27.24 7.96
CA THR A 152 -11.67 28.02 9.17
C THR A 152 -10.36 27.59 9.82
N GLU A 153 -9.45 28.53 10.02
CA GLU A 153 -8.24 28.30 10.81
C GLU A 153 -8.60 28.26 12.30
N ARG A 154 -8.10 27.25 13.00
CA ARG A 154 -8.15 27.14 14.45
C ARG A 154 -6.76 26.78 14.99
N ARG A 155 -6.51 27.09 16.26
CA ARG A 155 -5.26 26.79 16.98
C ARG A 155 -5.57 25.79 18.08
N ASP A 156 -5.81 24.57 17.66
CA ASP A 156 -6.23 23.44 18.48
C ASP A 156 -5.64 22.12 17.94
N TRP A 157 -4.67 22.20 17.01
CA TRP A 157 -4.03 21.03 16.43
C TRP A 157 -2.85 20.58 17.27
N ASP A 158 -2.93 19.32 17.70
CA ASP A 158 -1.91 18.66 18.48
C ASP A 158 -0.91 17.95 17.56
N ALA A 159 0.10 18.70 17.09
CA ALA A 159 1.03 18.26 16.05
C ALA A 159 1.91 17.08 16.50
N ASP A 160 1.90 15.99 15.73
CA ASP A 160 2.53 14.72 16.14
C ASP A 160 4.07 14.83 16.37
N LEU A 161 4.79 15.56 15.50
CA LEU A 161 6.24 15.74 15.66
C LEU A 161 6.56 16.71 16.80
N VAL A 162 5.66 17.63 17.15
CA VAL A 162 5.85 18.48 18.33
C VAL A 162 5.66 17.66 19.59
N ASN A 163 4.64 16.82 19.63
CA ASN A 163 4.42 15.88 20.72
C ASN A 163 5.57 14.91 20.92
N MET A 164 6.18 14.42 19.83
CA MET A 164 7.39 13.61 19.92
C MET A 164 8.59 14.40 20.46
N LEU A 165 8.68 15.71 20.18
CA LEU A 165 9.78 16.57 20.64
C LEU A 165 9.62 17.01 22.10
N TYR A 166 8.38 17.27 22.51
CA TYR A 166 8.00 17.77 23.83
C TYR A 166 6.78 17.00 24.37
N PRO A 167 6.94 15.72 24.77
CA PRO A 167 5.82 14.91 25.22
C PRO A 167 5.06 15.55 26.40
N GLY A 168 3.74 15.72 26.24
CA GLY A 168 2.86 16.29 27.26
C GLY A 168 2.86 17.81 27.35
N ALA A 169 3.60 18.51 26.48
CA ALA A 169 3.36 19.93 26.24
C ALA A 169 2.15 20.07 25.32
N ALA A 170 1.10 20.79 25.76
CA ALA A 170 0.04 21.17 24.85
C ALA A 170 0.62 22.07 23.75
N ASP A 171 0.41 21.71 22.49
CA ASP A 171 0.67 22.57 21.34
C ASP A 171 -0.67 22.96 20.71
N ASP A 172 -0.83 24.24 20.44
CA ASP A 172 -1.99 24.81 19.76
C ASP A 172 -1.54 25.24 18.36
N ASP A 173 -1.09 24.27 17.56
CA ASP A 173 -0.61 24.52 16.20
C ASP A 173 -1.81 24.90 15.30
N PRO A 174 -1.62 25.80 14.32
CA PRO A 174 -2.72 26.20 13.47
C PRO A 174 -3.07 25.09 12.47
N GLN A 175 -4.36 24.81 12.32
CA GLN A 175 -4.90 23.92 11.31
C GLN A 175 -6.11 24.56 10.64
N VAL A 176 -6.24 24.32 9.34
CA VAL A 176 -7.31 24.85 8.50
C VAL A 176 -8.33 23.74 8.30
N TYR A 177 -9.50 23.87 8.94
CA TYR A 177 -10.55 22.85 8.93
C TYR A 177 -11.59 23.16 7.85
N PRO A 178 -12.11 22.15 7.13
CA PRO A 178 -13.18 22.35 6.16
C PRO A 178 -14.49 22.64 6.91
N ASN A 179 -15.23 23.62 6.43
CA ASN A 179 -16.58 23.93 6.93
C ASN A 179 -17.60 23.05 6.20
N ILE A 180 -17.71 21.79 6.62
CA ILE A 180 -18.63 20.80 6.07
C ILE A 180 -19.51 20.25 7.19
N GLU A 181 -20.82 20.17 6.93
CA GLU A 181 -21.75 19.40 7.76
C GLU A 181 -21.77 17.97 7.24
N TRP A 182 -21.35 17.03 8.10
CA TRP A 182 -21.28 15.61 7.77
C TRP A 182 -22.62 14.93 8.04
N SER A 183 -23.11 14.16 7.08
CA SER A 183 -24.38 13.43 7.16
C SER A 183 -24.20 11.98 7.60
N PHE A 184 -23.02 11.40 7.34
CA PHE A 184 -22.74 10.01 7.66
C PHE A 184 -22.79 9.72 9.17
N VAL A 185 -23.09 8.46 9.49
CA VAL A 185 -23.07 7.92 10.85
C VAL A 185 -21.96 6.89 10.95
N VAL A 186 -21.11 7.01 11.97
CA VAL A 186 -20.12 5.99 12.31
C VAL A 186 -20.78 4.91 13.17
N LYS A 187 -20.55 3.64 12.83
CA LYS A 187 -21.05 2.52 13.64
C LYS A 187 -20.18 2.30 14.88
N GLY A 188 -20.86 2.12 16.03
CA GLY A 188 -20.23 1.80 17.31
C GLY A 188 -19.56 2.99 18.00
N ASP A 189 -18.89 2.73 19.13
CA ASP A 189 -18.24 3.75 19.98
C ASP A 189 -16.78 4.01 19.56
N THR A 190 -16.49 3.93 18.26
CA THR A 190 -15.13 3.96 17.71
C THR A 190 -14.44 5.31 17.96
N VAL A 191 -13.23 5.28 18.57
CA VAL A 191 -12.38 6.48 18.74
C VAL A 191 -11.53 6.67 17.47
N TYR A 192 -11.77 7.78 16.79
CA TYR A 192 -11.53 7.95 15.34
C TYR A 192 -10.06 7.86 14.89
N ASP A 193 -9.10 8.45 15.61
CA ASP A 193 -7.73 8.61 15.07
C ASP A 193 -6.87 7.34 15.18
N GLU A 194 -7.22 6.44 16.10
CA GLU A 194 -6.49 5.19 16.34
C GLU A 194 -7.26 3.93 15.94
N ALA A 195 -8.52 4.07 15.53
CA ALA A 195 -9.36 2.94 15.15
C ALA A 195 -8.74 2.06 14.06
N LEU A 196 -8.69 0.75 14.32
CA LEU A 196 -8.30 -0.23 13.30
C LEU A 196 -9.30 -0.26 12.14
N VAL A 197 -10.60 -0.17 12.47
CA VAL A 197 -11.70 -0.17 11.51
C VAL A 197 -12.63 0.99 11.80
N ILE A 198 -13.03 1.72 10.76
CA ILE A 198 -14.11 2.71 10.80
C ILE A 198 -15.17 2.26 9.80
N GLU A 199 -16.39 2.03 10.27
CA GLU A 199 -17.53 1.71 9.41
C GLU A 199 -18.51 2.89 9.41
N THR A 200 -18.91 3.33 8.22
CA THR A 200 -19.80 4.47 8.04
C THR A 200 -21.00 4.09 7.17
N LEU A 201 -22.14 4.73 7.44
CA LEU A 201 -23.38 4.61 6.68
C LEU A 201 -24.04 5.97 6.51
N ALA A 202 -24.97 6.05 5.57
CA ALA A 202 -25.78 7.24 5.32
C ALA A 202 -24.96 8.47 4.93
N GLY A 203 -23.86 8.26 4.19
CA GLY A 203 -23.22 9.35 3.44
C GLY A 203 -24.15 9.87 2.35
N SER A 204 -23.90 11.11 1.91
CA SER A 204 -24.73 11.80 0.91
C SER A 204 -24.50 11.32 -0.53
N GLY A 205 -23.41 10.58 -0.78
CA GLY A 205 -23.11 10.00 -2.10
C GLY A 205 -23.75 8.63 -2.34
N GLU A 206 -23.28 7.95 -3.39
CA GLU A 206 -23.80 6.65 -3.84
C GLU A 206 -22.75 5.55 -3.73
N GLY A 207 -23.21 4.30 -3.63
CA GLY A 207 -22.34 3.12 -3.65
C GLY A 207 -21.61 2.82 -2.34
N SER A 208 -20.80 1.77 -2.38
CA SER A 208 -20.05 1.25 -1.24
C SER A 208 -18.54 1.28 -1.46
N LEU A 209 -17.78 1.78 -0.48
CA LEU A 209 -16.32 1.84 -0.52
C LEU A 209 -15.69 0.91 0.53
N LEU A 210 -14.60 0.22 0.13
CA LEU A 210 -13.60 -0.31 1.05
C LEU A 210 -12.28 0.43 0.84
N MET A 211 -11.77 1.11 1.87
CA MET A 211 -10.49 1.79 1.82
C MET A 211 -9.50 1.18 2.81
N PHE A 212 -8.40 0.64 2.29
CA PHE A 212 -7.21 0.36 3.09
C PHE A 212 -6.36 1.62 3.19
N ARG A 213 -5.92 1.97 4.40
CA ARG A 213 -5.27 3.26 4.66
C ARG A 213 -4.26 3.17 5.79
N ASP A 214 -3.40 4.18 5.90
CA ASP A 214 -2.57 4.38 7.10
C ASP A 214 -3.00 5.61 7.92
N SER A 215 -2.07 6.27 8.63
CA SER A 215 -2.39 7.48 9.39
C SER A 215 -2.71 8.69 8.48
N PHE A 216 -2.24 8.70 7.23
CA PHE A 216 -2.59 9.73 6.24
C PHE A 216 -4.08 9.74 5.92
N GLY A 217 -4.72 8.56 5.94
CA GLY A 217 -6.17 8.44 5.84
C GLY A 217 -6.97 9.13 6.96
N ASN A 218 -6.38 9.45 8.12
CA ASN A 218 -7.11 10.03 9.27
C ASN A 218 -7.78 11.37 8.95
N THR A 219 -7.15 12.21 8.12
CA THR A 219 -7.71 13.50 7.72
C THR A 219 -8.50 13.43 6.41
N MET A 220 -8.58 12.25 5.78
CA MET A 220 -9.16 12.04 4.46
C MET A 220 -10.44 11.19 4.48
N TRP A 221 -10.59 10.28 5.44
CA TRP A 221 -11.69 9.31 5.45
C TRP A 221 -13.08 9.97 5.50
N ASN A 222 -13.24 11.13 6.17
CA ASN A 222 -14.51 11.86 6.22
C ASN A 222 -15.03 12.26 4.83
N TYR A 223 -14.13 12.64 3.91
CA TYR A 223 -14.53 13.01 2.55
C TYR A 223 -15.09 11.80 1.81
N PHE A 224 -14.45 10.64 1.95
CA PHE A 224 -14.95 9.39 1.41
C PHE A 224 -16.26 8.94 2.09
N ALA A 225 -16.35 9.02 3.41
CA ALA A 225 -17.54 8.62 4.16
C ALA A 225 -18.79 9.43 3.75
N GLU A 226 -18.63 10.71 3.43
CA GLU A 226 -19.73 11.52 2.91
C GLU A 226 -20.05 11.22 1.44
N SER A 227 -19.07 10.81 0.64
CA SER A 227 -19.17 10.62 -0.82
C SER A 227 -19.68 9.25 -1.25
N PHE A 228 -19.90 8.35 -0.31
CA PHE A 228 -20.41 7.01 -0.52
C PHE A 228 -21.57 6.76 0.44
N GLU A 229 -22.58 5.99 0.03
CA GLU A 229 -23.70 5.62 0.91
C GLU A 229 -23.18 4.81 2.12
N LYS A 230 -22.16 3.96 1.86
CA LYS A 230 -21.47 3.15 2.86
C LYS A 230 -19.96 3.18 2.59
N ALA A 231 -19.16 3.37 3.63
CA ALA A 231 -17.71 3.25 3.51
C ALA A 231 -17.09 2.59 4.74
N ASP A 232 -16.23 1.60 4.50
CA ASP A 232 -15.41 0.94 5.51
C ASP A 232 -13.93 1.31 5.30
N PHE A 233 -13.24 1.68 6.37
CA PHE A 233 -11.83 2.07 6.37
C PHE A 233 -11.04 1.11 7.26
N GLU A 234 -10.03 0.45 6.71
CA GLU A 234 -9.22 -0.58 7.38
C GLU A 234 -7.75 -0.16 7.45
N ARG A 235 -7.17 -0.24 8.65
CA ARG A 235 -5.73 0.01 8.88
C ARG A 235 -4.88 -1.24 8.89
N ALA A 236 -5.50 -2.40 9.07
CA ALA A 236 -4.77 -3.65 9.20
C ALA A 236 -3.95 -3.92 7.94
N PHE A 237 -2.69 -4.30 8.17
CA PHE A 237 -1.77 -4.75 7.15
C PHE A 237 -1.27 -6.16 7.52
N PRO A 238 -1.22 -7.12 6.59
CA PRO A 238 -1.50 -7.00 5.14
C PRO A 238 -2.99 -6.84 4.80
N TYR A 239 -3.25 -6.30 3.60
CA TYR A 239 -4.61 -6.04 3.11
C TYR A 239 -5.40 -7.33 2.89
N ARG A 240 -6.64 -7.39 3.39
CA ARG A 240 -7.49 -8.60 3.30
C ARG A 240 -8.62 -8.39 2.29
N MET A 241 -8.43 -8.94 1.09
CA MET A 241 -9.36 -8.73 -0.02
C MET A 241 -10.70 -9.46 0.14
N SER A 242 -10.82 -10.39 1.09
CA SER A 242 -12.12 -10.99 1.45
C SER A 242 -13.12 -9.97 2.02
N PHE A 243 -12.65 -8.78 2.42
CA PHE A 243 -13.54 -7.71 2.87
C PHE A 243 -14.32 -7.06 1.73
N VAL A 244 -13.84 -7.15 0.48
CA VAL A 244 -14.57 -6.65 -0.70
C VAL A 244 -15.95 -7.30 -0.79
N ASP A 245 -16.00 -8.64 -0.76
CA ASP A 245 -17.24 -9.43 -0.75
C ASP A 245 -18.09 -9.18 0.49
N ARG A 246 -17.46 -9.13 1.67
CA ARG A 246 -18.14 -8.92 2.96
C ARG A 246 -18.95 -7.63 2.98
N ILE A 247 -18.39 -6.59 2.36
CA ILE A 247 -18.97 -5.24 2.34
C ILE A 247 -19.91 -5.07 1.15
N GLY A 248 -19.69 -5.81 0.07
CA GLY A 248 -20.30 -5.56 -1.23
C GLY A 248 -19.78 -4.26 -1.82
N ALA A 249 -18.46 -4.07 -1.81
CA ALA A 249 -17.84 -2.81 -2.23
C ALA A 249 -17.92 -2.61 -3.75
N ASP A 250 -18.37 -1.42 -4.17
CA ASP A 250 -18.35 -0.96 -5.56
C ASP A 250 -16.98 -0.34 -5.92
N ALA A 251 -16.26 0.16 -4.92
CA ALA A 251 -14.90 0.68 -5.07
C ALA A 251 -13.96 0.19 -3.97
N VAL A 252 -12.70 -0.05 -4.33
CA VAL A 252 -11.59 -0.33 -3.41
C VAL A 252 -10.48 0.70 -3.60
N VAL A 253 -10.06 1.33 -2.51
CA VAL A 253 -8.89 2.22 -2.49
C VAL A 253 -7.83 1.62 -1.57
N ILE A 254 -6.59 1.57 -2.04
CA ILE A 254 -5.42 1.25 -1.20
C ILE A 254 -4.54 2.49 -1.13
N GLU A 255 -4.46 3.08 0.06
CA GLU A 255 -3.59 4.19 0.41
C GLU A 255 -2.47 3.72 1.33
N ILE A 256 -1.24 4.14 1.01
CA ILE A 256 -0.06 3.89 1.83
C ILE A 256 0.91 5.06 1.70
N VAL A 257 1.58 5.45 2.78
CA VAL A 257 2.63 6.47 2.72
C VAL A 257 3.93 5.93 2.11
N GLU A 258 4.65 6.80 1.40
CA GLU A 258 5.90 6.50 0.68
C GLU A 258 6.93 5.75 1.55
N ARG A 259 7.11 6.16 2.82
CA ARG A 259 8.05 5.48 3.74
C ARG A 259 7.71 4.05 4.09
N ASN A 260 6.48 3.62 3.81
CA ASN A 260 5.99 2.27 4.12
C ASN A 260 5.96 1.37 2.87
N LEU A 261 6.45 1.82 1.70
CA LEU A 261 6.42 1.00 0.48
C LEU A 261 7.16 -0.33 0.62
N ILE A 262 8.19 -0.40 1.46
CA ILE A 262 8.89 -1.66 1.77
C ILE A 262 7.98 -2.74 2.35
N ASN A 263 6.92 -2.35 3.08
CA ASN A 263 5.97 -3.30 3.65
C ASN A 263 5.26 -4.11 2.56
N LEU A 264 4.98 -3.49 1.41
CA LEU A 264 4.36 -4.16 0.26
C LEU A 264 5.28 -5.20 -0.39
N ALA A 265 6.60 -5.06 -0.22
CA ALA A 265 7.61 -6.02 -0.70
C ALA A 265 7.87 -7.15 0.32
N ASP A 266 7.54 -6.92 1.60
CA ASP A 266 7.82 -7.83 2.72
C ASP A 266 6.63 -8.71 3.13
N LYS A 267 5.39 -8.35 2.77
CA LYS A 267 4.18 -9.11 3.14
C LYS A 267 3.15 -9.08 2.01
N ALA A 268 2.68 -10.26 1.60
CA ALA A 268 1.70 -10.32 0.54
C ALA A 268 0.30 -9.93 1.03
N PRO A 269 -0.53 -9.31 0.19
CA PRO A 269 -1.96 -9.16 0.46
C PRO A 269 -2.64 -10.52 0.61
N VAL A 270 -3.63 -10.62 1.49
CA VAL A 270 -4.44 -11.83 1.67
C VAL A 270 -5.58 -11.84 0.67
N MET A 271 -5.39 -12.60 -0.41
CA MET A 271 -6.34 -12.76 -1.51
C MET A 271 -6.24 -14.18 -2.07
N LYS A 272 -7.39 -14.78 -2.42
CA LYS A 272 -7.39 -16.07 -3.12
C LYS A 272 -6.54 -15.98 -4.38
N ALA A 273 -5.57 -16.88 -4.51
CA ALA A 273 -4.69 -16.91 -5.66
C ALA A 273 -5.50 -17.18 -6.94
N PRO A 274 -5.35 -16.35 -7.98
CA PRO A 274 -6.13 -16.53 -9.19
C PRO A 274 -5.68 -17.80 -9.94
N LYS A 275 -6.66 -18.54 -10.46
CA LYS A 275 -6.39 -19.70 -11.31
C LYS A 275 -5.95 -19.25 -12.70
N ARG A 276 -4.97 -19.93 -13.27
CA ARG A 276 -4.48 -19.69 -14.62
C ARG A 276 -4.63 -20.93 -15.48
N ASP A 277 -5.08 -20.75 -16.71
CA ASP A 277 -4.99 -21.77 -17.74
C ASP A 277 -3.61 -21.67 -18.39
N ILE A 278 -2.70 -22.56 -17.99
CA ILE A 278 -1.33 -22.57 -18.47
C ILE A 278 -1.09 -23.87 -19.24
N GLN A 279 -0.77 -23.71 -20.51
CA GLN A 279 -0.35 -24.80 -21.38
C GLN A 279 1.17 -24.82 -21.45
N ILE A 280 1.80 -25.74 -20.71
CA ILE A 280 3.25 -25.94 -20.75
C ILE A 280 3.59 -27.19 -21.54
N THR A 281 4.51 -27.07 -22.49
CA THR A 281 5.03 -28.21 -23.27
C THR A 281 6.30 -28.80 -22.66
N ASP A 282 7.12 -27.95 -22.03
CA ASP A 282 8.37 -28.34 -21.39
C ASP A 282 8.69 -27.36 -20.25
N ALA A 283 9.43 -27.83 -19.26
CA ALA A 283 9.92 -27.05 -18.14
C ALA A 283 11.27 -27.59 -17.65
N TYR A 284 12.23 -26.71 -17.41
CA TYR A 284 13.53 -27.06 -16.85
C TYR A 284 13.39 -27.47 -15.39
N ASP A 285 14.03 -28.57 -14.99
CA ASP A 285 14.08 -28.96 -13.58
C ASP A 285 14.94 -27.98 -12.78
N MET A 286 14.39 -27.44 -11.70
CA MET A 286 15.10 -26.54 -10.78
C MET A 286 15.36 -27.16 -9.40
N SER A 287 15.17 -28.48 -9.24
CA SER A 287 15.38 -29.20 -7.97
C SER A 287 16.80 -29.14 -7.42
N GLY A 288 17.80 -28.82 -8.26
CA GLY A 288 19.19 -28.62 -7.87
C GLY A 288 19.52 -27.26 -7.26
N HIS A 289 18.57 -26.32 -7.27
CA HIS A 289 18.73 -24.98 -6.73
C HIS A 289 18.24 -24.89 -5.26
N PRO A 290 18.78 -23.97 -4.44
CA PRO A 290 18.39 -23.76 -3.04
C PRO A 290 17.01 -23.08 -2.89
N ASN A 291 16.00 -23.54 -3.62
CA ASN A 291 14.63 -23.06 -3.52
C ASN A 291 13.97 -23.57 -2.23
N CYS A 292 13.06 -22.81 -1.66
CA CYS A 292 12.27 -23.24 -0.51
C CYS A 292 10.77 -22.99 -0.71
N MET A 293 9.96 -23.84 -0.10
CA MET A 293 8.51 -23.70 -0.01
C MET A 293 8.09 -24.12 1.40
N LYS A 294 7.28 -23.28 2.04
CA LYS A 294 6.65 -23.52 3.34
C LYS A 294 5.13 -23.38 3.16
N THR A 295 4.38 -23.99 4.07
CA THR A 295 2.92 -23.90 4.12
C THR A 295 2.48 -23.50 5.53
N GLY A 296 1.40 -22.72 5.62
CA GLY A 296 0.74 -22.34 6.85
C GLY A 296 -0.76 -22.17 6.65
N GLU A 297 -1.44 -21.66 7.66
CA GLU A 297 -2.86 -21.31 7.60
C GLU A 297 -3.01 -19.80 7.84
N SER A 298 -3.78 -19.13 6.98
CA SER A 298 -4.08 -17.71 7.14
C SER A 298 -5.45 -17.39 6.58
N ALA A 299 -6.27 -16.66 7.35
CA ALA A 299 -7.63 -16.28 6.99
C ALA A 299 -8.52 -17.46 6.50
N GLY A 300 -8.34 -18.65 7.08
CA GLY A 300 -9.08 -19.86 6.70
C GLY A 300 -8.69 -20.44 5.32
N MET A 301 -7.50 -20.10 4.82
CA MET A 301 -6.94 -20.59 3.56
C MET A 301 -5.59 -21.27 3.81
N LEU A 302 -5.21 -22.18 2.90
CA LEU A 302 -3.87 -22.73 2.84
C LEU A 302 -2.93 -21.64 2.31
N HIS A 303 -2.03 -21.15 3.16
CA HIS A 303 -1.02 -20.17 2.76
C HIS A 303 0.24 -20.92 2.32
N VAL A 304 0.66 -20.73 1.07
CA VAL A 304 1.88 -21.32 0.52
C VAL A 304 2.82 -20.20 0.14
N TYR A 305 4.04 -20.23 0.66
CA TYR A 305 5.02 -19.17 0.46
C TYR A 305 6.44 -19.72 0.44
N GLY A 306 7.38 -18.97 -0.12
CA GLY A 306 8.73 -19.47 -0.32
C GLY A 306 9.64 -18.49 -1.02
N ALA A 307 10.81 -18.98 -1.41
CA ALA A 307 11.79 -18.23 -2.17
C ALA A 307 12.41 -19.11 -3.25
N ILE A 308 12.71 -18.50 -4.38
CA ILE A 308 13.40 -19.11 -5.52
C ILE A 308 14.85 -18.62 -5.54
N ASP A 309 15.79 -19.46 -5.92
CA ASP A 309 17.18 -19.08 -6.11
C ASP A 309 17.27 -17.85 -7.04
N PRO A 310 17.84 -16.72 -6.58
CA PRO A 310 18.01 -15.52 -7.39
C PRO A 310 18.73 -15.75 -8.72
N GLU A 311 19.58 -16.80 -8.83
CA GLU A 311 20.27 -17.15 -10.08
C GLU A 311 19.31 -17.61 -11.19
N LEU A 312 18.12 -18.09 -10.83
CA LEU A 312 17.09 -18.49 -11.79
C LEU A 312 16.22 -17.31 -12.24
N LEU A 313 16.22 -16.21 -11.50
CA LEU A 313 15.27 -15.12 -11.71
C LEU A 313 15.87 -14.01 -12.57
N GLY A 314 15.18 -13.70 -13.66
CA GLY A 314 15.43 -12.48 -14.42
C GLY A 314 14.97 -11.24 -13.65
N GLU A 315 14.94 -10.09 -14.32
CA GLU A 315 14.37 -8.86 -13.76
C GLU A 315 12.89 -9.02 -13.43
N ARG A 316 12.17 -9.83 -14.21
CA ARG A 316 10.73 -10.06 -14.10
C ARG A 316 10.42 -11.54 -14.23
N TYR A 317 9.60 -12.04 -13.32
CA TYR A 317 9.22 -13.44 -13.26
C TYR A 317 7.78 -13.60 -12.77
N ARG A 318 7.19 -14.77 -13.02
CA ARG A 318 5.90 -15.19 -12.47
C ARG A 318 6.06 -16.52 -11.78
N VAL A 319 5.38 -16.68 -10.65
CA VAL A 319 5.39 -17.92 -9.89
C VAL A 319 3.99 -18.48 -9.85
N TYR A 320 3.87 -19.76 -10.19
CA TYR A 320 2.63 -20.51 -10.15
C TYR A 320 2.79 -21.71 -9.24
N LEU A 321 1.82 -21.91 -8.37
CA LEU A 321 1.67 -23.15 -7.62
C LEU A 321 0.90 -24.14 -8.47
N VAL A 322 1.49 -25.32 -8.63
CA VAL A 322 0.95 -26.41 -9.43
C VAL A 322 0.40 -27.46 -8.48
N VAL A 323 -0.92 -27.55 -8.41
CA VAL A 323 -1.60 -28.55 -7.59
C VAL A 323 -2.03 -29.70 -8.49
N GLU A 324 -1.58 -30.91 -8.19
CA GLU A 324 -1.97 -32.12 -8.90
C GLU A 324 -3.30 -32.65 -8.33
N GLY A 325 -4.31 -32.77 -9.20
CA GLY A 325 -5.60 -33.38 -8.89
C GLY A 325 -5.92 -34.56 -9.81
N GLU A 326 -7.04 -35.22 -9.56
CA GLU A 326 -7.50 -36.38 -10.36
C GLU A 326 -7.72 -36.03 -11.85
N ASP A 327 -8.19 -34.81 -12.12
CA ASP A 327 -8.48 -34.30 -13.46
C ASP A 327 -7.30 -33.57 -14.13
N GLY A 328 -6.11 -33.59 -13.51
CA GLY A 328 -4.90 -32.96 -14.03
C GLY A 328 -4.34 -31.84 -13.13
N LYS A 329 -3.54 -30.96 -13.73
CA LYS A 329 -2.83 -29.89 -13.02
C LYS A 329 -3.66 -28.61 -12.98
N THR A 330 -3.79 -28.02 -11.80
CA THR A 330 -4.34 -26.66 -11.63
C THR A 330 -3.22 -25.70 -11.26
N PHE A 331 -3.18 -24.55 -11.93
CA PHE A 331 -2.17 -23.51 -11.71
C PHE A 331 -2.78 -22.33 -10.96
N TYR A 332 -2.17 -21.94 -9.86
CA TYR A 332 -2.53 -20.77 -9.07
C TYR A 332 -1.38 -19.76 -9.14
N GLU A 333 -1.64 -18.55 -9.60
CA GLU A 333 -0.60 -17.53 -9.64
C GLU A 333 -0.36 -16.93 -8.25
N ALA A 334 0.90 -16.91 -7.84
CA ALA A 334 1.34 -16.35 -6.57
C ALA A 334 1.70 -14.86 -6.73
N PHE A 335 1.56 -14.11 -5.65
CA PHE A 335 2.22 -12.81 -5.52
C PHE A 335 3.74 -13.04 -5.49
N PRO A 336 4.55 -12.26 -6.24
CA PRO A 336 6.01 -12.36 -6.23
C PRO A 336 6.62 -11.64 -5.01
N ILE A 337 6.12 -11.95 -3.82
CA ILE A 337 6.45 -11.24 -2.58
C ILE A 337 7.23 -12.14 -1.63
N PHE A 338 8.30 -11.60 -1.05
CA PHE A 338 9.12 -12.30 -0.07
C PHE A 338 8.55 -12.06 1.33
N GLU A 339 7.90 -13.09 1.89
CA GLU A 339 7.32 -13.06 3.23
C GLU A 339 8.42 -13.05 4.31
N LYS A 340 9.07 -11.89 4.49
CA LYS A 340 10.31 -11.73 5.27
C LYS A 340 10.21 -12.30 6.68
N GLU A 341 9.12 -11.99 7.38
CA GLU A 341 8.88 -12.47 8.75
C GLU A 341 8.62 -13.99 8.80
N LEU A 342 7.99 -14.58 7.77
CA LEU A 342 7.67 -16.00 7.72
C LEU A 342 8.83 -16.87 7.20
N LEU A 343 9.75 -16.25 6.46
CA LEU A 343 10.96 -16.87 5.92
C LEU A 343 12.19 -16.65 6.80
N ASP A 344 11.99 -16.19 8.05
CA ASP A 344 13.04 -15.97 9.06
C ASP A 344 14.18 -15.05 8.56
N GLY A 345 13.88 -14.16 7.63
CA GLY A 345 14.85 -13.26 7.01
C GLY A 345 15.15 -12.04 7.88
N THR A 346 16.42 -11.67 7.99
CA THR A 346 16.81 -10.39 8.60
C THR A 346 16.71 -9.21 7.62
N GLU A 347 16.73 -9.49 6.32
CA GLU A 347 16.64 -8.52 5.23
C GLU A 347 15.51 -8.88 4.25
N THR A 348 15.01 -7.87 3.54
CA THR A 348 13.97 -8.02 2.51
C THR A 348 14.58 -8.67 1.26
N GLY A 349 14.08 -9.85 0.88
CA GLY A 349 14.41 -10.49 -0.39
C GLY A 349 13.51 -10.00 -1.53
N ASP A 350 13.93 -10.19 -2.79
CA ASP A 350 13.14 -9.86 -3.99
C ASP A 350 12.78 -11.08 -4.86
N ASN A 351 13.06 -12.26 -4.31
CA ASN A 351 12.98 -13.58 -4.96
C ASN A 351 11.88 -14.47 -4.34
N GLY A 352 10.92 -13.86 -3.65
CA GLY A 352 9.88 -14.57 -2.92
C GLY A 352 8.63 -14.88 -3.73
N PHE A 353 7.79 -15.76 -3.18
CA PHE A 353 6.42 -15.92 -3.62
C PHE A 353 5.49 -16.21 -2.44
N SER A 354 4.22 -15.83 -2.60
CA SER A 354 3.17 -16.02 -1.59
C SER A 354 1.79 -16.18 -2.26
N ALA A 355 1.03 -17.18 -1.86
CA ALA A 355 -0.28 -17.47 -2.42
C ALA A 355 -1.23 -18.07 -1.38
N TYR A 356 -2.51 -17.74 -1.48
CA TYR A 356 -3.56 -18.28 -0.62
C TYR A 356 -4.48 -19.18 -1.44
N LEU A 357 -4.43 -20.48 -1.13
CA LEU A 357 -5.18 -21.54 -1.79
C LEU A 357 -6.40 -21.95 -0.94
N PRO A 358 -7.44 -22.55 -1.56
CA PRO A 358 -8.54 -23.14 -0.80
C PRO A 358 -8.05 -24.14 0.26
N ALA A 359 -8.64 -24.11 1.46
CA ALA A 359 -8.18 -24.89 2.62
C ALA A 359 -8.26 -26.41 2.39
N GLU A 360 -9.19 -26.86 1.54
CA GLU A 360 -9.35 -28.26 1.12
C GLU A 360 -8.13 -28.80 0.36
N LEU A 361 -7.24 -27.93 -0.14
CA LEU A 361 -6.00 -28.35 -0.79
C LEU A 361 -4.87 -28.64 0.21
N ASN A 362 -5.10 -28.48 1.51
CA ASN A 362 -4.12 -28.81 2.53
C ASN A 362 -3.74 -30.30 2.46
N GLY A 363 -2.44 -30.60 2.40
CA GLY A 363 -1.90 -31.94 2.20
C GLY A 363 -1.82 -32.39 0.74
N SER A 364 -2.23 -31.57 -0.22
CA SER A 364 -2.04 -31.86 -1.65
C SER A 364 -0.56 -31.82 -2.03
N SER A 365 -0.20 -32.53 -3.10
CA SER A 365 1.11 -32.41 -3.74
C SER A 365 1.20 -31.07 -4.49
N ILE A 366 2.10 -30.18 -4.05
CA ILE A 366 2.26 -28.84 -4.63
C ILE A 366 3.67 -28.70 -5.23
N GLY A 367 3.71 -28.45 -6.54
CA GLY A 367 4.90 -28.01 -7.24
C GLY A 367 4.94 -26.50 -7.39
N VAL A 368 6.11 -25.96 -7.69
CA VAL A 368 6.30 -24.55 -8.06
C VAL A 368 6.79 -24.49 -9.49
N LEU A 369 6.13 -23.65 -10.29
CA LEU A 369 6.49 -23.35 -11.67
C LEU A 369 6.85 -21.86 -11.77
N VAL A 370 8.04 -21.55 -12.25
CA VAL A 370 8.52 -20.19 -12.46
C VAL A 370 8.59 -19.90 -13.96
N LEU A 371 7.96 -18.82 -14.40
CA LEU A 371 8.13 -18.25 -15.74
C LEU A 371 9.07 -17.05 -15.65
N THR A 372 10.24 -17.14 -16.27
CA THR A 372 11.24 -16.07 -16.30
C THR A 372 11.94 -16.09 -17.65
N ASP A 373 12.15 -14.93 -18.25
CA ASP A 373 12.77 -14.75 -19.58
C ASP A 373 12.18 -15.67 -20.68
N GLY A 374 10.87 -15.91 -20.61
CA GLY A 374 10.14 -16.74 -21.57
C GLY A 374 10.35 -18.26 -21.42
N ARG A 375 10.95 -18.71 -20.31
CA ARG A 375 11.20 -20.12 -20.01
C ARG A 375 10.51 -20.53 -18.71
N TYR A 376 10.04 -21.78 -18.69
CA TYR A 376 9.45 -22.39 -17.51
C TYR A 376 10.47 -23.23 -16.76
N TYR A 377 10.52 -23.06 -15.44
CA TYR A 377 11.31 -23.85 -14.51
C TYR A 377 10.37 -24.49 -13.50
N TYR A 378 10.54 -25.78 -13.20
CA TYR A 378 9.63 -26.53 -12.36
C TYR A 378 10.38 -27.30 -11.28
N GLN A 379 9.81 -27.31 -10.08
CA GLN A 379 10.24 -28.19 -8.99
C GLN A 379 9.02 -28.69 -8.24
N GLN A 380 8.97 -30.01 -8.05
CA GLN A 380 8.03 -30.62 -7.12
C GLN A 380 8.55 -30.48 -5.70
N PHE A 381 7.76 -29.90 -4.80
CA PHE A 381 8.04 -29.89 -3.36
C PHE A 381 7.27 -31.06 -2.71
N ARG A 382 7.87 -31.65 -1.68
CA ARG A 382 7.34 -32.82 -0.95
C ARG A 382 6.85 -32.43 0.42
#